data_AF-A0A7C7E4R5-F1
#
_entry.id   AF-A0A7C7E4R5-F1
#
_cell.length_a   1.000
_cell.length_b   1.000
_cell.length_c   1.000
_cell.angle_alpha   90.00
_cell.angle_beta   90.00
_cell.angle_gamma   90.00
#
_symmetry.space_group_name_H-M   'P 1'
#
loop_
_entity.id
_entity.type
_entity.pdbx_description
1 polymer ?
#
loop_
_entity_poly.entity_id
_entity_poly.type
_entity_poly.pdbx_seq_one_letter_code
_entity_poly.pdbx_strand_id
1 'polypeptide(L)'
;MNYIEINFNAVKGFNKLAKAQRKLFTDTYKKHNSLVGSDYKEGWSPVKVEWVKENPSKYSYLRVEFKNGNWLHYTQKGEWY
;
A
#
# COMPACT_ATOMS: atom_id res chain seq x y z
N MET A 1 6.41 -1.17 17.43
CA MET A 1 5.56 -1.40 16.25
C MET A 1 6.23 -2.46 15.41
N ASN A 2 5.51 -3.52 15.01
CA ASN A 2 6.09 -4.73 14.43
C ASN A 2 5.96 -4.72 12.89
N TYR A 3 6.42 -3.65 12.21
CA TYR A 3 6.39 -3.56 10.74
C TYR A 3 7.81 -3.54 10.17
N ILE A 4 7.98 -4.01 8.93
CA ILE A 4 9.26 -3.93 8.21
C ILE A 4 9.42 -2.51 7.67
N GLU A 5 10.52 -1.85 8.04
CA GLU A 5 10.88 -0.56 7.46
C GLU A 5 11.33 -0.74 6.02
N ILE A 6 10.77 0.08 5.12
CA ILE A 6 11.09 0.05 3.69
C ILE A 6 11.33 1.47 3.17
N ASN A 7 12.09 1.55 2.09
CA ASN A 7 12.21 2.80 1.34
C ASN A 7 11.01 2.95 0.39
N PHE A 8 9.98 3.70 0.81
CA PHE A 8 8.80 3.97 -0.03
C PHE A 8 9.13 4.64 -1.37
N ASN A 9 10.21 5.43 -1.44
CA ASN A 9 10.63 6.09 -2.68
C ASN A 9 11.13 5.09 -3.74
N ALA A 10 11.53 3.88 -3.33
CA ALA A 10 11.92 2.80 -4.23
C ALA A 10 10.69 2.05 -4.80
N VAL A 11 9.49 2.23 -4.23
CA VAL A 11 8.26 1.59 -4.73
C VAL A 11 7.84 2.26 -6.04
N LYS A 12 7.73 1.47 -7.11
CA LYS A 12 7.39 1.97 -8.44
C LYS A 12 6.04 2.67 -8.40
N GLY A 13 6.00 3.95 -8.80
CA GLY A 13 4.78 4.75 -8.85
C GLY A 13 4.50 5.60 -7.61
N PHE A 14 5.20 5.38 -6.49
CA PHE A 14 5.01 6.19 -5.26
C PHE A 14 5.22 7.69 -5.49
N ASN A 15 6.27 8.06 -6.24
CA ASN A 15 6.58 9.46 -6.54
C ASN A 15 5.58 10.14 -7.48
N LYS A 16 4.72 9.37 -8.17
CA LYS A 16 3.65 9.89 -9.03
C LYS A 16 2.36 10.18 -8.27
N LEU A 17 2.26 9.70 -7.02
CA LEU A 17 1.09 9.90 -6.18
C LEU A 17 1.05 11.31 -5.59
N ALA A 18 -0.16 11.85 -5.42
CA ALA A 18 -0.37 13.08 -4.67
C ALA A 18 0.09 12.92 -3.21
N LYS A 19 0.38 14.03 -2.51
CA LYS A 19 0.84 14.01 -1.11
C LYS A 19 -0.12 13.24 -0.19
N ALA A 20 -1.43 13.42 -0.36
CA ALA A 20 -2.45 12.71 0.41
C ALA A 20 -2.45 11.19 0.14
N GLN A 21 -2.29 10.80 -1.12
CA GLN A 21 -2.21 9.39 -1.54
C GLN A 21 -0.94 8.71 -1.01
N ARG A 22 0.19 9.42 -1.02
CA ARG A 22 1.45 8.92 -0.41
C ARG A 22 1.28 8.68 1.09
N LYS A 23 0.64 9.61 1.79
CA LYS A 23 0.34 9.46 3.22
C LYS A 23 -0.58 8.25 3.47
N LEU A 24 -1.67 8.13 2.70
CA LEU A 24 -2.58 6.98 2.78
C LEU A 24 -1.84 5.66 2.57
N PHE A 25 -0.99 5.58 1.55
CA PHE A 25 -0.19 4.39 1.29
C PHE A 25 0.71 4.01 2.47
N THR A 26 1.49 4.97 2.98
CA THR A 26 2.43 4.74 4.09
C THR A 26 1.71 4.32 5.36
N ASP A 27 0.60 4.97 5.71
CA ASP A 27 -0.15 4.67 6.92
C ASP A 27 -0.82 3.29 6.84
N THR A 28 -1.46 2.99 5.71
CA THR A 28 -2.11 1.68 5.49
C THR A 28 -1.09 0.55 5.43
N TYR A 29 0.07 0.76 4.80
CA TYR A 29 1.15 -0.24 4.78
C TYR A 29 1.65 -0.55 6.20
N LYS A 30 1.93 0.48 7.01
CA LYS A 30 2.40 0.28 8.40
C LYS A 30 1.38 -0.50 9.21
N LYS A 31 0.09 -0.17 9.08
CA LYS A 31 -1.01 -0.88 9.75
C LYS A 31 -1.09 -2.33 9.27
N HIS A 32 -1.17 -2.56 7.96
CA HIS A 32 -1.22 -3.89 7.36
C HIS A 32 -0.04 -4.77 7.80
N ASN A 33 1.19 -4.29 7.61
CA ASN A 33 2.40 -5.06 7.92
C ASN A 33 2.58 -5.30 9.43
N SER A 34 2.03 -4.43 10.28
CA SER A 34 2.01 -4.66 11.73
C SER A 34 1.08 -5.79 12.17
N LEU A 35 0.05 -6.11 11.38
CA LEU A 35 -0.94 -7.17 11.66
C LEU A 35 -0.60 -8.50 10.99
N VAL A 36 0.14 -8.46 9.88
CA VAL A 36 0.59 -9.67 9.19
C VAL A 36 1.61 -10.42 10.06
N GLY A 37 1.43 -11.73 10.20
CA GLY A 37 2.36 -12.60 10.95
C GLY A 37 3.78 -12.52 10.38
N SER A 38 4.78 -12.61 11.27
CA SER A 38 6.21 -12.45 10.96
C SER A 38 6.67 -13.25 9.74
N ASP A 39 6.19 -14.49 9.60
CA ASP A 39 6.62 -15.44 8.57
C ASP A 39 6.22 -15.01 7.15
N TYR A 40 5.23 -14.13 7.02
CA TYR A 40 4.73 -13.65 5.72
C TYR A 40 5.26 -12.27 5.33
N LYS A 41 5.89 -11.53 6.25
CA LYS A 41 6.14 -10.08 6.08
C LYS A 41 7.06 -9.74 4.91
N GLU A 42 8.04 -10.59 4.59
CA GLU A 42 8.94 -10.35 3.46
C GLU A 42 8.19 -10.33 2.13
N GLY A 43 7.25 -11.27 1.95
CA GLY A 43 6.41 -11.36 0.75
C GLY A 43 5.46 -10.16 0.59
N TRP A 44 5.09 -9.52 1.69
CA TRP A 44 4.25 -8.32 1.74
C TRP A 44 5.04 -7.01 1.66
N SER A 45 6.26 -7.03 1.11
CA SER A 45 6.98 -5.83 0.73
C SER A 45 6.42 -5.28 -0.59
N PRO A 46 5.94 -4.02 -0.65
CA PRO A 46 5.36 -3.45 -1.85
C PRO A 46 6.45 -3.18 -2.90
N VAL A 47 6.15 -3.49 -4.16
CA VAL A 47 7.03 -3.26 -5.31
C VAL A 47 6.49 -2.19 -6.24
N LYS A 48 5.17 -2.04 -6.31
CA LYS A 48 4.48 -1.06 -7.16
C LYS A 48 3.23 -0.54 -6.47
N VAL A 49 2.94 0.74 -6.67
CA VAL A 49 1.71 1.37 -6.23
C VAL A 49 1.16 2.29 -7.32
N GLU A 50 -0.14 2.25 -7.53
CA GLU A 50 -0.86 3.13 -8.45
C GLU A 50 -2.18 3.60 -7.86
N TRP A 51 -2.60 4.82 -8.22
CA TRP A 51 -3.91 5.33 -7.87
C TRP A 51 -4.93 4.95 -8.94
N VAL A 52 -5.93 4.17 -8.55
CA VAL A 52 -7.04 3.79 -9.43
C VAL A 52 -8.20 4.74 -9.17
N LYS A 53 -8.55 5.53 -10.19
CA LYS A 53 -9.70 6.44 -10.14
C LYS A 53 -10.97 5.66 -10.51
N GLU A 54 -11.90 5.60 -9.57
CA GLU A 54 -13.23 5.05 -9.78
C GLU A 54 -14.27 6.18 -9.89
N ASN A 55 -15.43 5.86 -10.46
CA ASN A 55 -16.57 6.76 -10.50
C ASN A 55 -17.78 6.10 -9.80
N PRO A 56 -18.29 6.65 -8.68
CA PRO A 56 -17.88 7.90 -8.03
C PRO A 56 -16.53 7.83 -7.32
N SER A 57 -15.85 8.99 -7.26
CA SER A 57 -14.47 9.15 -6.77
C SER A 57 -14.22 8.60 -5.36
N LYS A 58 -15.26 8.51 -4.52
CA LYS A 58 -15.21 7.91 -3.18
C LYS A 58 -14.78 6.43 -3.17
N TYR A 59 -14.90 5.74 -4.30
CA TYR A 59 -14.44 4.36 -4.45
C TYR A 59 -13.02 4.24 -5.00
N SER A 60 -12.36 5.35 -5.34
CA SER A 60 -10.97 5.32 -5.82
C SER A 60 -10.04 4.77 -4.73
N TYR A 61 -9.04 3.99 -5.11
CA TYR A 61 -8.17 3.28 -4.18
C TYR A 61 -6.73 3.25 -4.67
N LEU A 62 -5.82 2.83 -3.80
CA LEU A 62 -4.44 2.53 -4.15
C LEU A 62 -4.32 1.04 -4.45
N ARG A 63 -3.93 0.69 -5.68
CA ARG A 63 -3.57 -0.68 -6.03
C ARG A 63 -2.10 -0.89 -5.66
N VAL A 64 -1.84 -1.75 -4.69
CA VAL A 64 -0.49 -2.05 -4.21
C VAL A 64 -0.13 -3.47 -4.60
N GLU A 65 0.92 -3.64 -5.39
CA GLU A 65 1.48 -4.95 -5.75
C GLU A 65 2.67 -5.25 -4.84
N PHE A 66 2.79 -6.51 -4.40
CA PHE A 66 3.79 -6.98 -3.44
C PHE A 66 4.76 -7.98 -4.07
N LYS A 67 5.90 -8.22 -3.38
CA LYS A 67 6.94 -9.16 -3.82
C LYS A 67 6.43 -10.59 -4.05
N ASN A 68 5.45 -11.04 -3.27
CA ASN A 68 4.84 -12.36 -3.42
C ASN A 68 3.93 -12.50 -4.66
N GLY A 69 3.80 -11.45 -5.50
CA GLY A 69 2.94 -11.43 -6.68
C GLY A 69 1.47 -11.10 -6.39
N ASN A 70 1.08 -11.04 -5.11
CA ASN A 70 -0.24 -10.59 -4.73
C ASN A 70 -0.35 -9.07 -4.81
N TRP A 71 -1.59 -8.60 -4.85
CA TRP A 71 -1.90 -7.19 -4.80
C TRP A 71 -3.13 -6.95 -3.93
N LEU A 72 -3.21 -5.75 -3.34
CA LEU A 72 -4.32 -5.36 -2.47
C LEU A 72 -4.87 -3.98 -2.86
N HIS A 73 -6.14 -3.77 -2.56
CA HIS A 73 -6.85 -2.51 -2.72
C HIS A 73 -6.79 -1.71 -1.42
N TYR A 74 -5.93 -0.71 -1.34
CA TYR A 74 -5.90 0.19 -0.19
C TYR A 74 -6.96 1.28 -0.36
N THR A 75 -8.06 1.17 0.40
CA THR A 75 -9.19 2.10 0.33
C THR A 75 -8.83 3.45 0.93
N GLN A 76 -9.62 4.49 0.65
CA GLN A 76 -9.43 5.82 1.23
C GLN A 76 -9.59 5.85 2.76
N LYS A 77 -10.18 4.80 3.35
CA LYS A 77 -10.35 4.64 4.80
C LYS A 77 -9.18 3.91 5.47
N GLY A 78 -8.18 3.47 4.69
CA GLY A 78 -7.06 2.69 5.19
C GLY A 78 -7.41 1.23 5.51
N GLU A 79 -8.40 0.70 4.78
CA GLU A 79 -8.76 -0.72 4.76
C GLU A 79 -8.12 -1.37 3.53
N TRP A 80 -7.98 -2.70 3.54
CA TRP A 80 -7.43 -3.45 2.40
C TRP A 80 -8.19 -4.76 2.17
N TYR A 81 -8.26 -5.17 0.90
CA TYR A 81 -8.77 -6.47 0.45
C TYR A 81 -8.16 -6.88 -0.89
#